data_AF-A0A7J6KKT5-F1
#
_entry.id   AF-A0A7J6KKT5-F1
#
_cell.length_a   1.000
_cell.length_b   1.000
_cell.length_c   1.000
_cell.angle_alpha   90.00
_cell.angle_beta   90.00
_cell.angle_gamma   90.00
#
_symmetry.space_group_name_H-M   'P 1'
#
loop_
_entity.id
_entity.type
_entity.pdbx_description
1 polymer ?
#
loop_
_entity_poly.entity_id
_entity_poly.type
_entity_poly.pdbx_seq_one_letter_code
_entity_poly.pdbx_strand_id
1 'polypeptide(L)'
;MKDAYPDFLHHTPEVSDLQTFYKAAKKRFDEEPEFKKRSQEEVVALQSGDEYARKAWQICCDISRKSFEEVYRRLGIKGLKEQGESFYNEMIGPVVEMLEKQGLVVESNGAKCIFTDIDEVPMMVVKSDGGYGYDSTDVTAVWYRLTQLHADEVVYITDLGQEVHFKKLFEVAKMAGWHHPPQTKLDYLGFGVVCGEDGKKFKTRSGTTVKLTDLLDEAEDRAKKELESRLNAGEGEAAGRSTGLTEEEFDNASKII
;
A
#
# COMPACT_ATOMS: atom_id res chain seq x y z
N MET A 1 10.17 4.73 18.29
CA MET A 1 11.19 5.72 17.93
C MET A 1 11.78 6.39 19.17
N LYS A 2 10.98 7.11 19.96
CA LYS A 2 11.44 7.87 21.13
C LYS A 2 12.29 7.05 22.12
N ASP A 3 11.88 5.82 22.44
CA ASP A 3 12.62 4.98 23.39
C ASP A 3 13.93 4.41 22.81
N ALA A 4 13.89 3.95 21.56
CA ALA A 4 15.02 3.23 20.93
C ALA A 4 16.07 4.18 20.32
N TYR A 5 15.63 5.35 19.88
CA TYR A 5 16.46 6.36 19.22
C TYR A 5 16.08 7.74 19.77
N PRO A 6 16.38 8.06 21.04
CA PRO A 6 15.93 9.31 21.66
C PRO A 6 16.42 10.57 20.94
N ASP A 7 17.52 10.46 20.20
CA ASP A 7 18.14 11.55 19.43
C ASP A 7 17.79 11.53 17.93
N PHE A 8 16.68 10.91 17.54
CA PHE A 8 16.30 10.75 16.13
C PHE A 8 16.10 12.09 15.38
N LEU A 9 15.91 13.19 16.11
CA LEU A 9 15.77 14.53 15.53
C LEU A 9 17.08 15.05 14.93
N HIS A 10 18.22 14.69 15.53
CA HIS A 10 19.54 15.13 15.10
C HIS A 10 20.28 14.04 14.33
N HIS A 11 20.00 12.77 14.62
CA HIS A 11 20.62 11.62 13.97
C HIS A 11 19.54 10.69 13.41
N THR A 12 19.43 10.61 12.07
CA THR A 12 18.47 9.71 11.45
C THR A 12 18.86 8.26 11.77
N PRO A 13 18.01 7.48 12.44
CA PRO A 13 18.36 6.13 12.82
C PRO A 13 18.44 5.21 11.61
N GLU A 14 19.48 4.38 11.57
CA GLU A 14 19.61 3.29 10.62
C GLU A 14 18.78 2.10 11.09
N VAL A 15 17.48 2.13 10.81
CA VAL A 15 16.63 0.96 11.03
C VAL A 15 16.80 0.03 9.84
N SER A 16 17.71 -0.94 9.98
CA SER A 16 18.03 -1.92 8.93
C SER A 16 16.85 -2.83 8.58
N ASP A 17 15.95 -3.10 9.53
CA ASP A 17 14.73 -3.88 9.32
C ASP A 17 13.53 -3.27 10.06
N LEU A 18 12.73 -2.50 9.33
CA LEU A 18 11.50 -1.89 9.84
C LEU A 18 10.48 -2.96 10.30
N GLN A 19 10.50 -4.17 9.73
CA GLN A 19 9.62 -5.25 10.15
C GLN A 19 9.99 -5.76 11.55
N THR A 20 11.29 -5.91 11.82
CA THR A 20 11.79 -6.29 13.15
C THR A 20 11.47 -5.20 14.17
N PHE A 21 11.68 -3.93 13.80
CA PHE A 21 11.31 -2.80 14.64
C PHE A 21 9.81 -2.76 14.96
N TYR A 22 8.96 -2.99 13.96
CA TYR A 22 7.51 -3.09 14.13
C TYR A 22 7.12 -4.24 15.06
N LYS A 23 7.69 -5.44 14.88
CA LYS A 23 7.40 -6.60 15.75
C LYS A 23 7.79 -6.33 17.20
N ALA A 24 8.95 -5.69 17.42
CA ALA A 24 9.39 -5.29 18.75
C ALA A 24 8.41 -4.28 19.37
N ALA A 25 8.01 -3.24 18.63
CA ALA A 25 7.02 -2.27 19.10
C ALA A 25 5.65 -2.91 19.39
N LYS A 26 5.20 -3.84 18.55
CA LYS A 26 3.94 -4.56 18.72
C LYS A 26 3.94 -5.41 19.99
N LYS A 27 5.03 -6.14 20.26
CA LYS A 27 5.18 -6.90 21.50
C LYS A 27 5.04 -6.00 22.72
N ARG A 28 5.73 -4.85 22.72
CA ARG A 28 5.62 -3.86 23.81
C ARG A 28 4.22 -3.28 23.94
N PHE A 29 3.54 -3.03 22.83
CA PHE A 29 2.15 -2.55 22.84
C PHE A 29 1.18 -3.56 23.49
N ASP A 30 1.43 -4.85 23.32
CA ASP A 30 0.58 -5.90 23.89
C ASP A 30 0.92 -6.21 25.36
N GLU A 31 2.20 -6.10 25.75
CA GLU A 31 2.70 -6.51 27.07
C GLU A 31 2.87 -5.35 28.08
N GLU A 32 3.10 -4.12 27.64
CA GLU A 32 3.40 -2.95 28.49
C GLU A 32 2.25 -1.92 28.46
N PRO A 33 1.41 -1.83 29.52
CA PRO A 33 0.27 -0.88 29.57
C PRO A 33 0.67 0.58 29.37
N GLU A 34 1.80 1.02 29.94
CA GLU A 34 2.30 2.38 29.79
C GLU A 34 2.79 2.67 28.36
N PHE A 35 3.40 1.68 27.70
CA PHE A 35 3.79 1.83 26.29
C PHE A 35 2.56 1.90 25.38
N LYS A 36 1.53 1.10 25.66
CA LYS A 36 0.25 1.14 24.95
C LYS A 36 -0.41 2.51 25.06
N LYS A 37 -0.50 3.06 26.28
CA LYS A 37 -1.06 4.40 26.51
C LYS A 37 -0.30 5.47 25.75
N ARG A 38 1.04 5.52 25.89
CA ARG A 38 1.87 6.47 25.13
C ARG A 38 1.71 6.30 23.62
N SER A 39 1.65 5.07 23.12
CA SER A 39 1.46 4.82 21.68
C SER A 39 0.14 5.38 21.15
N GLN A 40 -0.94 5.31 21.94
CA GLN A 40 -2.23 5.92 21.58
C GLN A 40 -2.15 7.46 21.61
N GLU A 41 -1.47 8.03 22.61
CA GLU A 41 -1.22 9.48 22.69
C GLU A 41 -0.40 9.98 21.50
N GLU A 42 0.59 9.21 21.03
CA GLU A 42 1.39 9.56 19.84
C GLU A 42 0.57 9.58 18.55
N VAL A 43 -0.46 8.73 18.41
CA VAL A 43 -1.37 8.78 17.27
C VAL A 43 -2.17 10.09 17.28
N VAL A 44 -2.65 10.51 18.46
CA VAL A 44 -3.35 11.78 18.62
C VAL A 44 -2.41 12.95 18.33
N ALA A 45 -1.16 12.91 18.81
CA ALA A 45 -0.15 13.93 18.53
C ALA A 45 0.16 14.03 17.03
N LEU A 46 0.30 12.90 16.34
CA LEU A 46 0.51 12.88 14.90
C LEU A 46 -0.67 13.52 14.15
N GLN A 47 -1.90 13.22 14.58
CA GLN A 47 -3.13 13.76 13.98
C GLN A 47 -3.32 15.26 14.27
N SER A 48 -2.93 15.73 15.46
CA SER A 48 -2.97 17.15 15.82
C SER A 48 -1.86 17.98 15.18
N GLY A 49 -0.93 17.33 14.49
CA GLY A 49 0.13 17.96 13.73
C GLY A 49 1.39 18.29 14.52
N ASP A 50 1.58 17.64 15.67
CA ASP A 50 2.79 17.76 16.48
C ASP A 50 4.06 17.50 15.64
N GLU A 51 4.99 18.46 15.68
CA GLU A 51 6.20 18.42 14.84
C GLU A 51 7.09 17.22 15.17
N TYR A 52 7.18 16.86 16.45
CA TYR A 52 8.02 15.76 16.91
C TYR A 52 7.47 14.41 16.43
N ALA A 53 6.17 14.19 16.60
CA ALA A 53 5.46 13.00 16.11
C ALA A 53 5.52 12.92 14.57
N ARG A 54 5.30 14.03 13.86
CA ARG A 54 5.43 14.09 12.39
C ARG A 54 6.84 13.75 11.92
N LYS A 55 7.88 14.25 12.60
CA LYS A 55 9.26 13.94 12.24
C LYS A 55 9.57 12.46 12.44
N ALA A 56 9.11 11.86 13.53
CA ALA A 56 9.25 10.42 13.76
C ALA A 56 8.54 9.60 12.68
N TRP A 57 7.32 9.98 12.32
CA TRP A 57 6.55 9.36 11.24
C TRP A 57 7.28 9.47 9.90
N GLN A 58 7.78 10.66 9.56
CA GLN A 58 8.49 10.90 8.29
C GLN A 58 9.71 9.99 8.16
N ILE A 59 10.50 9.83 9.22
CA ILE A 59 11.66 8.93 9.23
C ILE A 59 11.23 7.48 8.98
N CYS A 60 10.17 7.00 9.64
CA CYS A 60 9.66 5.65 9.40
C CYS A 60 9.21 5.47 7.93
N CYS A 61 8.53 6.46 7.36
CA CYS A 61 8.13 6.46 5.96
C CYS A 61 9.35 6.44 5.02
N ASP A 62 10.35 7.27 5.26
CA ASP A 62 11.54 7.36 4.40
C ASP A 62 12.37 6.07 4.42
N ILE A 63 12.46 5.41 5.57
CA ILE A 63 13.10 4.09 5.68
C ILE A 63 12.30 3.06 4.87
N SER A 64 10.96 3.07 4.96
CA SER A 64 10.11 2.17 4.19
C SER A 64 10.23 2.43 2.68
N ARG A 65 10.28 3.70 2.25
CA ARG A 65 10.42 4.09 0.85
C ARG A 65 11.71 3.58 0.25
N LYS A 66 12.84 3.72 0.94
CA LYS A 66 14.13 3.16 0.47
C LYS A 66 14.04 1.65 0.20
N SER A 67 13.37 0.91 1.08
CA SER A 67 13.16 -0.53 0.88
C SER A 67 12.24 -0.83 -0.32
N PHE A 68 11.22 -0.01 -0.56
CA PHE A 68 10.33 -0.17 -1.73
C PHE A 68 11.00 0.24 -3.04
N GLU A 69 11.82 1.30 -3.04
CA GLU A 69 12.57 1.76 -4.21
C GLU A 69 13.45 0.66 -4.79
N GLU A 70 14.09 -0.14 -3.94
CA GLU A 70 14.90 -1.28 -4.38
C GLU A 70 14.03 -2.36 -5.07
N VAL A 71 12.87 -2.67 -4.50
CA VAL A 71 11.91 -3.60 -5.11
C VAL A 71 11.41 -3.05 -6.46
N TYR A 72 11.01 -1.78 -6.51
CA TYR A 72 10.54 -1.15 -7.74
C TYR A 72 11.61 -1.12 -8.83
N ARG A 73 12.87 -0.87 -8.45
CA ARG A 73 14.02 -0.89 -9.36
C ARG A 73 14.20 -2.29 -9.97
N ARG A 74 14.16 -3.35 -9.15
CA ARG A 74 14.28 -4.74 -9.63
C ARG A 74 13.14 -5.13 -10.56
N LEU A 75 11.91 -4.72 -10.24
CA LEU A 75 10.73 -4.96 -11.07
C LEU A 75 10.62 -4.02 -12.31
N GLY A 76 11.60 -3.14 -12.52
CA GLY A 76 11.60 -2.19 -13.65
C GLY A 76 10.50 -1.13 -13.57
N ILE A 77 9.88 -0.91 -12.41
CA ILE A 77 8.82 0.08 -12.19
C ILE A 77 9.44 1.49 -12.20
N LYS A 78 8.96 2.34 -13.10
CA LYS A 78 9.43 3.73 -13.29
C LYS A 78 8.26 4.70 -13.29
N GLY A 79 8.53 5.95 -12.88
CA GLY A 79 7.53 7.02 -12.92
C GLY A 79 6.39 6.89 -11.90
N LEU A 80 6.58 6.05 -10.87
CA LEU A 80 5.61 5.96 -9.77
C LEU A 80 5.56 7.27 -9.00
N LYS A 81 4.38 7.88 -8.94
CA LYS A 81 4.11 9.00 -8.04
C LYS A 81 3.39 8.47 -6.80
N GLU A 82 4.10 8.41 -5.68
CA GLU A 82 3.50 8.01 -4.41
C GLU A 82 2.51 9.07 -3.92
N GLN A 83 1.28 8.65 -3.64
CA GLN A 83 0.27 9.45 -2.93
C GLN A 83 -0.44 8.58 -1.90
N GLY A 84 0.17 8.46 -0.71
CA GLY A 84 -0.40 7.70 0.40
C GLY A 84 -1.61 8.38 1.04
N GLU A 85 -2.28 7.68 1.96
CA GLU A 85 -3.50 8.16 2.64
C GLU A 85 -3.31 9.53 3.31
N SER A 86 -2.12 9.77 3.86
CA SER A 86 -1.79 11.03 4.55
C SER A 86 -1.91 12.26 3.65
N PHE A 87 -1.79 12.10 2.32
CA PHE A 87 -2.01 13.17 1.36
C PHE A 87 -3.43 13.74 1.45
N TYR A 88 -4.43 12.90 1.76
CA TYR A 88 -5.84 13.25 1.75
C TYR A 88 -6.35 13.78 3.10
N ASN A 89 -5.58 13.67 4.19
CA ASN A 89 -6.04 13.96 5.55
C ASN A 89 -6.74 15.31 5.71
N GLU A 90 -6.15 16.38 5.17
CA GLU A 90 -6.71 17.74 5.26
C GLU A 90 -7.93 17.95 4.35
N MET A 91 -8.11 17.08 3.35
CA MET A 91 -9.23 17.13 2.41
C MET A 91 -10.46 16.33 2.90
N ILE A 92 -10.28 15.35 3.80
CA ILE A 92 -11.39 14.48 4.25
C ILE A 92 -12.52 15.31 4.86
N GLY A 93 -12.22 16.20 5.82
CA GLY A 93 -13.23 17.05 6.46
C GLY A 93 -14.04 17.88 5.45
N PRO A 94 -13.39 18.68 4.60
CA PRO A 94 -14.07 19.44 3.54
C PRO A 94 -14.91 18.60 2.57
N VAL A 95 -14.44 17.41 2.17
CA VAL A 95 -15.19 16.52 1.28
C VAL A 95 -16.41 15.93 1.98
N VAL A 96 -16.29 15.51 3.24
CA VAL A 96 -17.44 15.03 4.02
C VAL A 96 -18.48 16.13 4.18
N GLU A 97 -18.08 17.36 4.52
CA GLU A 97 -19.00 18.50 4.61
C GLU A 97 -19.70 18.82 3.29
N MET A 98 -19.00 18.64 2.15
CA MET A 98 -19.58 18.80 0.82
C MET A 98 -20.70 17.79 0.59
N LEU A 99 -20.46 16.51 0.90
CA LEU A 99 -21.44 15.43 0.75
C LEU A 99 -22.62 15.60 1.72
N GLU A 100 -22.38 16.11 2.92
CA GLU A 100 -23.43 16.49 3.88
C GLU A 100 -24.34 17.57 3.32
N LYS A 101 -23.78 18.63 2.73
CA LYS A 101 -24.56 19.71 2.09
C LYS A 101 -25.36 19.22 0.88
N GLN A 102 -24.92 18.15 0.23
CA GLN A 102 -25.67 17.48 -0.84
C GLN A 102 -26.76 16.53 -0.32
N GLY A 103 -26.83 16.28 0.99
CA GLY A 103 -27.80 15.37 1.60
C GLY A 103 -27.47 13.89 1.41
N LEU A 104 -26.23 13.55 1.04
CA LEU A 104 -25.81 12.16 0.81
C LEU A 104 -25.35 11.44 2.09
N VAL A 105 -24.92 12.21 3.09
CA VAL A 105 -24.44 11.68 4.37
C VAL A 105 -25.59 11.64 5.37
N VAL A 106 -25.77 10.48 6.00
CA VAL A 106 -26.81 10.22 7.00
C VAL A 106 -26.13 9.77 8.29
N GLU A 107 -26.60 10.28 9.43
CA GLU A 107 -26.15 9.82 10.73
C GLU A 107 -26.79 8.47 11.09
N SER A 108 -25.96 7.49 11.48
CA SER A 108 -26.39 6.16 11.88
C SER A 108 -25.54 5.66 13.05
N ASN A 109 -26.18 5.41 14.20
CA ASN A 109 -25.51 4.98 15.44
C ASN A 109 -24.32 5.90 15.86
N GLY A 110 -24.47 7.20 15.67
CA GLY A 110 -23.44 8.22 15.96
C GLY A 110 -22.31 8.31 14.94
N ALA A 111 -22.28 7.43 13.93
CA ALA A 111 -21.37 7.53 12.79
C ALA A 111 -22.04 8.27 11.61
N LYS A 112 -21.24 8.85 10.72
CA LYS A 112 -21.69 9.45 9.46
C LYS A 112 -21.47 8.46 8.33
N CYS A 113 -22.56 8.11 7.65
CA CYS A 113 -22.60 7.02 6.68
C CYS A 113 -23.20 7.49 5.34
N ILE A 114 -22.80 6.85 4.25
CA ILE A 114 -23.40 7.00 2.93
C ILE A 114 -23.97 5.65 2.53
N PHE A 115 -25.27 5.61 2.26
CA PHE A 115 -25.98 4.41 1.83
C PHE A 115 -26.02 4.35 0.30
N THR A 116 -25.83 3.15 -0.24
CA THR A 116 -25.85 2.88 -1.68
C THR A 116 -26.71 1.66 -1.94
N ASP A 117 -27.23 1.49 -3.15
CA ASP A 117 -28.02 0.31 -3.52
C ASP A 117 -27.16 -0.96 -3.76
N ILE A 118 -25.84 -0.88 -3.54
CA ILE A 118 -24.89 -1.98 -3.78
C ILE A 118 -24.90 -3.02 -2.67
N ASP A 119 -25.00 -2.60 -1.41
CA ASP A 119 -24.92 -3.47 -0.23
C ASP A 119 -25.61 -2.79 0.97
N GLU A 120 -26.17 -3.58 1.89
CA GLU A 120 -26.84 -3.06 3.10
C GLU A 120 -25.87 -2.36 4.05
N VAL A 121 -24.58 -2.72 4.02
CA VAL A 121 -23.55 -2.09 4.84
C VAL A 121 -23.10 -0.79 4.17
N PRO A 122 -23.35 0.38 4.78
CA PRO A 122 -23.00 1.67 4.18
C PRO A 122 -21.49 1.88 4.13
N MET A 123 -21.06 2.95 3.45
CA MET A 123 -19.72 3.50 3.62
C MET A 123 -19.70 4.45 4.83
N MET A 124 -18.85 4.20 5.81
CA MET A 124 -18.73 4.98 7.05
C MET A 124 -17.64 6.05 6.90
N VAL A 125 -18.03 7.25 6.49
CA VAL A 125 -17.10 8.36 6.24
C VAL A 125 -16.64 9.07 7.52
N VAL A 126 -17.36 8.95 8.64
CA VAL A 126 -16.88 9.35 9.97
C VAL A 126 -17.36 8.34 11.00
N LYS A 127 -16.45 7.81 11.82
CA LYS A 127 -16.78 6.91 12.93
C LYS A 127 -17.51 7.64 14.06
N SER A 128 -18.11 6.89 14.98
CA SER A 128 -18.79 7.45 16.16
C SER A 128 -17.88 8.18 17.14
N ASP A 129 -16.57 7.91 17.10
CA ASP A 129 -15.55 8.63 17.86
C ASP A 129 -15.04 9.91 17.14
N GLY A 130 -15.63 10.26 16.00
CA GLY A 130 -15.23 11.39 15.16
C GLY A 130 -14.03 11.11 14.26
N GLY A 131 -13.41 9.92 14.35
CA GLY A 131 -12.24 9.57 13.56
C GLY A 131 -12.58 9.15 12.12
N TYR A 132 -11.62 9.36 11.23
CA TYR A 132 -11.69 8.88 9.84
C TYR A 132 -11.14 7.44 9.71
N GLY A 133 -11.69 6.69 8.76
CA GLY A 133 -11.21 5.38 8.33
C GLY A 133 -11.02 5.29 6.81
N TYR A 134 -10.84 4.08 6.29
CA TYR A 134 -10.56 3.82 4.87
C TYR A 134 -11.64 4.40 3.93
N ASP A 135 -12.93 4.27 4.28
CA ASP A 135 -14.04 4.80 3.49
C ASP A 135 -13.91 6.32 3.27
N SER A 136 -13.60 7.07 4.33
CA SER A 136 -13.34 8.52 4.25
C SER A 136 -12.17 8.85 3.32
N THR A 137 -11.08 8.11 3.41
CA THR A 137 -9.90 8.31 2.55
C THR A 137 -10.23 8.01 1.09
N ASP A 138 -10.88 6.88 0.81
CA ASP A 138 -11.18 6.45 -0.55
C ASP A 138 -12.22 7.35 -1.23
N VAL A 139 -13.25 7.78 -0.50
CA VAL A 139 -14.22 8.79 -0.97
C VAL A 139 -13.52 10.11 -1.31
N THR A 140 -12.58 10.53 -0.48
CA THR A 140 -11.78 11.75 -0.73
C THR A 140 -10.83 11.55 -1.91
N ALA A 141 -10.23 10.37 -2.06
CA ALA A 141 -9.30 10.07 -3.14
C ALA A 141 -10.00 10.01 -4.50
N VAL A 142 -11.20 9.42 -4.59
CA VAL A 142 -11.98 9.41 -5.84
C VAL A 142 -12.44 10.82 -6.21
N TRP A 143 -12.88 11.63 -5.23
CA TRP A 143 -13.16 13.05 -5.44
C TRP A 143 -11.94 13.79 -6.00
N TYR A 144 -10.79 13.64 -5.36
CA TYR A 144 -9.55 14.32 -5.76
C TYR A 144 -9.15 13.94 -7.19
N ARG A 145 -9.17 12.64 -7.53
CA ARG A 145 -8.78 12.16 -8.87
C ARG A 145 -9.71 12.68 -9.96
N LEU A 146 -11.01 12.69 -9.74
CA LEU A 146 -11.98 13.14 -10.75
C LEU A 146 -12.08 14.66 -10.84
N THR A 147 -11.98 15.37 -9.72
CA THR A 147 -12.28 16.82 -9.67
C THR A 147 -11.05 17.72 -9.64
N GLN A 148 -9.92 17.25 -9.10
CA GLN A 148 -8.68 18.03 -8.99
C GLN A 148 -7.65 17.60 -10.03
N LEU A 149 -7.50 16.30 -10.27
CA LEU A 149 -6.64 15.79 -11.34
C LEU A 149 -7.33 15.76 -12.69
N HIS A 150 -8.66 15.88 -12.73
CA HIS A 150 -9.47 15.76 -13.94
C HIS A 150 -9.17 14.48 -14.73
N ALA A 151 -8.99 13.36 -14.03
CA ALA A 151 -8.71 12.09 -14.68
C ALA A 151 -9.92 11.61 -15.49
N ASP A 152 -9.69 11.32 -16.78
CA ASP A 152 -10.69 10.71 -17.66
C ASP A 152 -10.94 9.24 -17.27
N GLU A 153 -9.90 8.55 -16.79
CA GLU A 153 -9.95 7.14 -16.39
C GLU A 153 -9.15 6.89 -15.12
N VAL A 154 -9.74 6.14 -14.18
CA VAL A 154 -9.09 5.69 -12.94
C VAL A 154 -9.30 4.19 -12.80
N VAL A 155 -8.20 3.44 -12.73
CA VAL A 155 -8.22 1.98 -12.54
C VAL A 155 -7.72 1.65 -11.13
N TYR A 156 -8.55 0.95 -10.37
CA TYR A 156 -8.23 0.46 -9.03
C TYR A 156 -7.79 -1.00 -9.10
N ILE A 157 -6.55 -1.27 -8.72
CA ILE A 157 -5.95 -2.62 -8.78
C ILE A 157 -5.69 -3.11 -7.36
N THR A 158 -6.59 -3.92 -6.81
CA THR A 158 -6.46 -4.51 -5.46
C THR A 158 -6.99 -5.95 -5.42
N ASP A 159 -6.99 -6.59 -4.25
CA ASP A 159 -7.48 -7.97 -4.11
C ASP A 159 -9.00 -8.06 -4.30
N LEU A 160 -9.47 -9.16 -4.90
CA LEU A 160 -10.91 -9.42 -5.17
C LEU A 160 -11.82 -9.30 -3.94
N GLY A 161 -11.30 -9.42 -2.72
CA GLY A 161 -12.08 -9.23 -1.49
C GLY A 161 -12.62 -7.81 -1.32
N GLN A 162 -12.08 -6.83 -2.05
CA GLN A 162 -12.50 -5.44 -2.01
C GLN A 162 -13.48 -5.03 -3.11
N GLU A 163 -13.94 -5.96 -3.95
CA GLU A 163 -14.82 -5.64 -5.08
C GLU A 163 -16.10 -4.89 -4.65
N VAL A 164 -16.76 -5.36 -3.59
CA VAL A 164 -18.00 -4.72 -3.07
C VAL A 164 -17.73 -3.29 -2.58
N HIS A 165 -16.57 -3.07 -1.94
CA HIS A 165 -16.15 -1.75 -1.48
C HIS A 165 -16.01 -0.77 -2.65
N PHE A 166 -15.30 -1.16 -3.72
CA PHE A 166 -15.14 -0.29 -4.88
C PHE A 166 -16.44 -0.05 -5.64
N LYS A 167 -17.34 -1.04 -5.72
CA LYS A 167 -18.68 -0.83 -6.28
C LYS A 167 -19.46 0.23 -5.50
N LYS A 168 -19.43 0.18 -4.15
CA LYS A 168 -20.01 1.24 -3.31
C LYS A 168 -19.35 2.60 -3.58
N LEU A 169 -18.02 2.65 -3.61
CA LEU A 169 -17.27 3.88 -3.86
C LEU A 169 -17.64 4.54 -5.20
N PHE A 170 -17.78 3.75 -6.25
CA PHE A 170 -18.15 4.25 -7.58
C PHE A 170 -19.59 4.76 -7.60
N GLU A 171 -20.51 4.10 -6.90
CA GLU A 171 -21.87 4.60 -6.75
C GLU A 171 -21.91 5.90 -5.94
N VAL A 172 -21.11 6.02 -4.87
CA VAL A 172 -20.97 7.29 -4.12
C VAL A 172 -20.43 8.40 -5.04
N ALA A 173 -19.41 8.13 -5.85
CA ALA A 173 -18.86 9.12 -6.78
C ALA A 173 -19.88 9.58 -7.84
N LYS A 174 -20.78 8.68 -8.25
CA LYS A 174 -21.89 8.99 -9.17
C LYS A 174 -22.99 9.80 -8.47
N MET A 175 -23.41 9.39 -7.28
CA MET A 175 -24.39 10.11 -6.45
C MET A 175 -23.93 11.54 -6.14
N ALA A 176 -22.64 11.74 -5.86
CA ALA A 176 -22.02 13.03 -5.60
C ALA A 176 -21.82 13.91 -6.85
N GLY A 177 -22.10 13.37 -8.05
CA GLY A 177 -21.94 14.07 -9.31
C GLY A 177 -20.48 14.28 -9.72
N TRP A 178 -19.56 13.42 -9.31
CA TRP A 178 -18.15 13.46 -9.72
C TRP A 178 -17.88 12.51 -10.88
N HIS A 179 -18.58 11.38 -10.89
CA HIS A 179 -18.47 10.36 -11.93
C HIS A 179 -19.62 10.48 -12.94
N HIS A 180 -19.28 10.68 -14.21
CA HIS A 180 -20.22 10.84 -15.31
C HIS A 180 -19.82 9.91 -16.45
N PRO A 181 -20.31 8.66 -16.50
CA PRO A 181 -20.13 7.82 -17.67
C PRO A 181 -20.89 8.36 -18.90
N PRO A 182 -20.32 8.30 -20.12
CA PRO A 182 -19.02 7.72 -20.46
C PRO A 182 -17.83 8.70 -20.36
N GLN A 183 -18.04 9.93 -19.91
CA GLN A 183 -17.00 10.98 -19.86
C GLN A 183 -15.86 10.65 -18.87
N THR A 184 -16.20 10.09 -17.71
CA THR A 184 -15.22 9.54 -16.77
C THR A 184 -15.43 8.05 -16.59
N LYS A 185 -14.33 7.31 -16.43
CA LYS A 185 -14.31 5.85 -16.28
C LYS A 185 -13.66 5.47 -14.95
N LEU A 186 -14.39 4.70 -14.14
CA LEU A 186 -13.90 4.12 -12.89
C LEU A 186 -13.95 2.60 -13.05
N ASP A 187 -12.77 1.97 -13.08
CA ASP A 187 -12.65 0.53 -13.22
C ASP A 187 -12.04 -0.09 -11.97
N TYR A 188 -12.51 -1.29 -11.66
CA TYR A 188 -11.91 -2.14 -10.65
C TYR A 188 -11.34 -3.39 -11.31
N LEU A 189 -10.01 -3.55 -11.21
CA LEU A 189 -9.28 -4.70 -11.71
C LEU A 189 -8.79 -5.53 -10.52
N GLY A 190 -9.66 -6.41 -10.04
CA GLY A 190 -9.35 -7.30 -8.93
C GLY A 190 -8.41 -8.43 -9.31
N PHE A 191 -7.47 -8.77 -8.42
CA PHE A 191 -6.64 -9.98 -8.54
C PHE A 191 -6.95 -11.01 -7.44
N GLY A 192 -6.80 -12.29 -7.77
CA GLY A 192 -7.05 -13.41 -6.85
C GLY A 192 -5.96 -13.57 -5.78
N VAL A 193 -6.20 -14.48 -4.84
CA VAL A 193 -5.19 -14.79 -3.80
C VAL A 193 -3.99 -15.53 -4.39
N VAL A 194 -2.79 -15.16 -3.94
CA VAL A 194 -1.58 -15.93 -4.24
C VAL A 194 -1.61 -17.22 -3.44
N CYS A 195 -1.59 -18.36 -4.13
CA CYS A 195 -1.62 -19.70 -3.54
C CYS A 195 -0.25 -20.38 -3.63
N GLY A 196 0.04 -21.25 -2.66
CA GLY A 196 1.13 -22.22 -2.75
C GLY A 196 0.75 -23.45 -3.56
N GLU A 197 1.71 -24.35 -3.72
CA GLU A 197 1.53 -25.64 -4.42
C GLU A 197 0.42 -26.50 -3.79
N ASP A 198 0.11 -26.28 -2.51
CA ASP A 198 -0.95 -26.97 -1.77
C ASP A 198 -2.36 -26.38 -2.01
N GLY A 199 -2.48 -25.36 -2.88
CA GLY A 199 -3.72 -24.65 -3.16
C GLY A 199 -4.19 -23.73 -2.03
N LYS A 200 -3.41 -23.58 -0.94
CA LYS A 200 -3.72 -22.68 0.17
C LYS A 200 -3.00 -21.36 0.00
N LYS A 201 -3.42 -20.34 0.76
CA LYS A 201 -2.80 -19.01 0.76
C LYS A 201 -1.30 -19.13 0.97
N PHE A 202 -0.53 -18.52 0.06
CA PHE A 202 0.92 -18.58 0.04
C PHE A 202 1.51 -18.11 1.38
N LYS A 203 2.22 -19.01 2.05
CA LYS A 203 2.91 -18.77 3.33
C LYS A 203 4.22 -19.55 3.33
N THR A 204 5.22 -19.04 4.04
CA THR A 204 6.43 -19.83 4.35
C THR A 204 6.08 -21.09 5.14
N ARG A 205 6.98 -22.10 5.12
CA ARG A 205 6.88 -23.30 5.97
C ARG A 205 6.78 -22.99 7.47
N SER A 206 7.27 -21.83 7.91
CA SER A 206 7.17 -21.31 9.28
C SER A 206 5.89 -20.50 9.56
N GLY A 207 5.00 -20.32 8.57
CA GLY A 207 3.76 -19.55 8.71
C GLY A 207 3.93 -18.03 8.67
N THR A 208 5.15 -17.53 8.48
CA THR A 208 5.47 -16.11 8.30
C THR A 208 5.25 -15.65 6.86
N THR A 209 4.92 -14.37 6.67
CA THR A 209 4.85 -13.73 5.35
C THR A 209 6.23 -13.76 4.69
N VAL A 210 6.29 -14.21 3.43
CA VAL A 210 7.51 -14.19 2.59
C VAL A 210 7.82 -12.73 2.22
N LYS A 211 9.08 -12.28 2.38
CA LYS A 211 9.48 -10.97 1.86
C LYS A 211 9.59 -11.05 0.34
N LEU A 212 9.11 -10.03 -0.36
CA LEU A 212 9.17 -9.99 -1.83
C LEU A 212 10.62 -10.00 -2.32
N THR A 213 11.55 -9.37 -1.60
CA THR A 213 12.99 -9.42 -1.89
C THR A 213 13.51 -10.86 -1.95
N ASP A 214 13.16 -11.68 -0.97
CA ASP A 214 13.60 -13.08 -0.89
C ASP A 214 13.02 -13.91 -2.05
N LEU A 215 11.81 -13.58 -2.51
CA LEU A 215 11.18 -14.23 -3.67
C LEU A 215 11.90 -13.86 -4.97
N LEU A 216 12.27 -12.59 -5.13
CA LEU A 216 13.04 -12.12 -6.29
C LEU A 216 14.45 -12.70 -6.30
N ASP A 217 15.10 -12.82 -5.14
CA ASP A 217 16.41 -13.46 -5.00
C ASP A 217 16.36 -14.93 -5.41
N GLU A 218 15.37 -15.69 -4.92
CA GLU A 218 15.19 -17.08 -5.30
C GLU A 218 14.87 -17.24 -6.80
N ALA A 219 14.12 -16.30 -7.39
CA ALA A 219 13.83 -16.31 -8.82
C ALA A 219 15.11 -16.10 -9.66
N GLU A 220 15.94 -15.12 -9.27
CA GLU A 220 17.23 -14.83 -9.90
C GLU A 220 18.20 -16.02 -9.78
N ASP A 221 18.31 -16.61 -8.58
CA ASP A 221 19.15 -17.77 -8.32
C ASP A 221 18.75 -19.00 -9.16
N ARG A 222 17.45 -19.25 -9.30
CA ARG A 222 16.94 -20.35 -10.13
C ARG A 222 17.22 -20.12 -11.61
N ALA A 223 17.02 -18.89 -12.07
CA ALA A 223 17.29 -18.53 -13.46
C ALA A 223 18.78 -18.65 -13.79
N LYS A 224 19.65 -18.19 -12.87
CA LYS A 224 21.10 -18.30 -13.00
C LYS A 224 21.54 -19.76 -13.16
N LYS A 225 21.07 -20.65 -12.27
CA LYS A 225 21.36 -22.10 -12.32
C LYS A 225 20.87 -22.76 -13.62
N GLU A 226 19.68 -22.39 -14.09
CA GLU A 226 19.14 -22.91 -15.35
C GLU A 226 19.98 -22.46 -16.56
N LEU A 227 20.38 -21.19 -16.59
CA LEU A 227 21.26 -20.67 -17.65
C LEU A 227 22.63 -21.36 -17.63
N GLU A 228 23.24 -21.55 -16.45
CA GLU A 228 24.50 -22.28 -16.29
C GLU A 228 24.38 -23.73 -16.79
N SER A 229 23.27 -24.39 -16.46
CA SER A 229 22.96 -25.76 -16.93
C SER A 229 22.93 -25.84 -18.45
N ARG A 230 22.22 -24.93 -19.13
CA ARG A 230 22.12 -24.90 -20.60
C ARG A 230 23.45 -24.60 -21.29
N LEU A 231 24.26 -23.71 -20.71
CA LEU A 231 25.60 -23.41 -21.21
C LEU A 231 26.52 -24.64 -21.10
N ASN A 232 26.49 -25.32 -19.95
CA ASN A 232 27.27 -26.54 -19.72
C ASN A 232 26.81 -27.73 -20.57
N ALA A 233 25.51 -27.77 -20.93
CA ALA A 233 24.95 -28.79 -21.82
C ALA A 233 25.26 -28.56 -23.32
N GLY A 234 25.95 -27.46 -23.68
CA GLY A 234 26.33 -27.16 -25.07
C GLY A 234 25.18 -26.65 -25.95
N GLU A 235 24.02 -26.36 -25.38
CA GLU A 235 22.84 -25.90 -26.15
C GLU A 235 23.02 -24.49 -26.76
N GLY A 236 24.01 -23.72 -26.27
CA GLY A 236 24.41 -22.44 -26.86
C GLY A 236 25.06 -22.55 -28.24
N GLU A 237 25.77 -23.66 -28.53
CA GLU A 237 26.43 -23.89 -29.82
C GLU A 237 25.44 -24.28 -30.92
N ALA A 238 24.34 -24.98 -30.58
CA ALA A 238 23.32 -25.41 -31.54
C ALA A 238 22.44 -24.26 -32.08
N ALA A 239 22.39 -23.11 -31.40
CA ALA A 239 21.57 -21.95 -31.76
C ALA A 239 22.34 -20.81 -32.47
N GLY A 240 23.63 -21.00 -32.80
CA GLY A 240 24.43 -20.01 -33.52
C GLY A 240 24.69 -18.69 -32.79
N ARG A 241 24.50 -18.64 -31.47
CA ARG A 241 24.83 -17.47 -30.63
C ARG A 241 26.25 -17.65 -30.09
N SER A 242 27.10 -16.63 -30.27
CA SER A 242 28.52 -16.71 -29.89
C SER A 242 28.70 -17.09 -28.42
N THR A 243 29.64 -18.01 -28.18
CA THR A 243 30.09 -18.42 -26.86
C THR A 243 30.61 -17.21 -26.08
N GLY A 244 29.89 -16.84 -25.02
CA GLY A 244 30.39 -15.93 -23.99
C GLY A 244 29.51 -14.70 -23.82
N LEU A 245 28.43 -14.84 -23.06
CA LEU A 245 27.97 -13.72 -22.25
C LEU A 245 29.05 -13.52 -21.18
N THR A 246 29.52 -12.29 -20.99
CA THR A 246 30.35 -11.94 -19.84
C THR A 246 29.56 -12.20 -18.54
N GLU A 247 30.26 -12.38 -17.42
CA GLU A 247 29.61 -12.56 -16.11
C GLU A 247 28.61 -11.42 -15.80
N GLU A 248 28.91 -10.21 -16.28
CA GLU A 248 28.04 -9.04 -16.20
C GLU A 248 26.81 -9.12 -17.12
N GLU A 249 26.94 -9.61 -18.34
CA GLU A 249 25.80 -9.86 -19.25
C GLU A 249 24.92 -11.01 -18.75
N PHE A 250 25.52 -12.00 -18.08
CA PHE A 250 24.83 -13.11 -17.47
C PHE A 250 24.00 -12.68 -16.25
N ASP A 251 24.62 -11.93 -15.34
CA ASP A 251 23.94 -11.34 -14.18
C ASP A 251 22.88 -10.31 -14.60
N ASN A 252 23.06 -9.61 -15.72
CA ASN A 252 22.02 -8.73 -16.25
C ASN A 252 20.86 -9.51 -16.87
N ALA A 253 21.13 -10.65 -17.53
CA ALA A 253 20.09 -11.50 -18.10
C ALA A 253 19.23 -12.19 -17.02
N SER A 254 19.83 -12.60 -15.89
CA SER A 254 19.07 -13.16 -14.76
C SER A 254 18.19 -12.12 -14.04
N LYS A 255 18.54 -10.83 -14.12
CA LYS A 255 17.79 -9.70 -13.54
C LYS A 255 16.62 -9.19 -14.39
N ILE A 256 16.40 -9.75 -15.59
CA ILE A 256 15.28 -9.38 -16.48
C ILE A 256 13.95 -10.08 -16.09
N ILE A 257 13.99 -11.01 -15.13
CA ILE A 257 12.81 -11.69 -14.57
C ILE A 257 12.11 -10.79 -13.56
#